data_AF-A0A937C184-F1
#
_entry.id   AF-A0A937C184-F1
#
_cell.length_a   1.000
_cell.length_b   1.000
_cell.length_c   1.000
_cell.angle_alpha   90.00
_cell.angle_beta   90.00
_cell.angle_gamma   90.00
#
_symmetry.space_group_name_H-M   'P 1'
#
loop_
_entity.id
_entity.type
_entity.pdbx_description
1 polymer ?
#
loop_
_entity_poly.entity_id
_entity_poly.type
_entity_poly.pdbx_seq_one_letter_code
_entity_poly.pdbx_strand_id
1 'polypeptide(L)'
;MLKQVKNIIKPFAEEVLNSYSILLFSGSRALGLLLLIVSFFKPYAGFAGLVSAIIAIGVISFAGLQRSSVHKGLYSYNAVLIGIGMGTFYNPGTAFWLLLFLAVLFSVIMSGVLARILLPKGLPFLTIPFVICFWLVILVSREFTAIDFSTRNIYWLNEMYAIGDKDLVNFMMFLKTCRCPHWYLRFQVPQFFILPGKCTGRNDHIHRTPVPQPHRPYTAGLGFYSRIPLQRCGACV
;
A
#
# COMPACT_ATOMS: atom_id res chain seq x y z
N MET A 1 19.39 -16.87 -32.31
CA MET A 1 18.70 -15.78 -31.56
C MET A 1 17.83 -16.29 -30.41
N LEU A 2 16.88 -17.22 -30.61
CA LEU A 2 15.98 -17.69 -29.54
C LEU A 2 16.69 -18.32 -28.31
N LYS A 3 17.76 -19.10 -28.51
CA LYS A 3 18.56 -19.66 -27.39
C LYS A 3 19.20 -18.59 -26.50
N GLN A 4 19.68 -17.51 -27.11
CA GLN A 4 20.39 -16.45 -26.41
C GLN A 4 19.44 -15.59 -25.56
N VAL A 5 18.25 -15.30 -26.10
CA VAL A 5 17.17 -14.62 -25.37
C VAL A 5 16.68 -15.47 -24.19
N LYS A 6 16.49 -16.79 -24.38
CA LYS A 6 16.03 -17.70 -23.33
C LYS A 6 17.03 -17.81 -22.17
N ASN A 7 18.33 -17.67 -22.46
CA ASN A 7 19.39 -17.69 -21.46
C ASN A 7 19.47 -16.43 -20.59
N ILE A 8 18.90 -15.31 -21.04
CA ILE A 8 18.84 -14.06 -20.27
C ILE A 8 17.52 -13.98 -19.47
N ILE A 9 16.41 -14.40 -20.08
CA ILE A 9 15.08 -14.32 -19.44
C ILE A 9 14.96 -15.28 -18.25
N LYS A 10 15.51 -16.51 -18.37
CA LYS A 10 15.45 -17.49 -17.28
C LYS A 10 16.05 -16.98 -15.96
N PRO A 11 17.32 -16.54 -15.90
CA PRO A 11 17.92 -16.10 -14.64
C PRO A 11 17.21 -14.86 -14.10
N PHE A 12 16.77 -13.96 -14.96
CA PHE A 12 16.03 -12.77 -14.55
C PHE A 12 14.68 -13.10 -13.92
N ALA A 13 13.91 -14.02 -14.52
CA ALA A 13 12.64 -14.48 -13.95
C ALA A 13 12.85 -15.18 -12.61
N GLU A 14 13.92 -15.96 -12.47
CA GLU A 14 14.28 -16.59 -11.19
C GLU A 14 14.63 -15.55 -10.12
N GLU A 15 15.36 -14.49 -10.47
CA GLU A 15 15.70 -13.39 -9.56
C GLU A 15 14.46 -12.61 -9.09
N VAL A 16 13.50 -12.36 -9.99
CA VAL A 16 12.21 -11.77 -9.62
C VAL A 16 11.47 -12.68 -8.65
N LEU A 17 11.32 -13.98 -8.96
CA LEU A 17 10.64 -14.93 -8.09
C LEU A 17 11.31 -15.06 -6.71
N ASN A 18 12.64 -15.05 -6.66
CA ASN A 18 13.39 -15.09 -5.40
C ASN A 18 13.20 -13.80 -4.59
N SER A 19 13.07 -12.65 -5.26
CA SER A 19 12.75 -11.36 -4.61
C SER A 19 11.38 -11.40 -3.92
N TYR A 20 10.42 -12.13 -4.50
CA TYR A 20 9.12 -12.36 -3.86
C TYR A 20 9.19 -13.41 -2.76
N SER A 21 9.90 -14.53 -2.96
CA SER A 21 9.94 -15.61 -1.96
C SER A 21 10.58 -15.18 -0.64
N ILE A 22 11.60 -14.32 -0.70
CA ILE A 22 12.31 -13.83 0.47
C ILE A 22 11.48 -12.84 1.30
N LEU A 23 10.35 -12.34 0.80
CA LEU A 23 9.39 -11.55 1.59
C LEU A 23 8.94 -12.30 2.85
N LEU A 24 8.81 -13.62 2.75
CA LEU A 24 8.52 -14.52 3.87
C LEU A 24 9.78 -15.29 4.32
N PHE A 25 10.96 -14.76 4.04
CA PHE A 25 12.26 -15.37 4.32
C PHE A 25 12.43 -16.79 3.74
N SER A 26 11.76 -17.08 2.62
CA SER A 26 11.81 -18.38 1.96
C SER A 26 12.65 -18.34 0.68
N GLY A 27 13.40 -19.40 0.41
CA GLY A 27 14.10 -19.63 -0.86
C GLY A 27 13.30 -20.44 -1.88
N SER A 28 12.01 -20.70 -1.62
CA SER A 28 11.20 -21.56 -2.49
C SER A 28 10.55 -20.77 -3.63
N ARG A 29 10.80 -21.23 -4.87
CA ARG A 29 10.26 -20.60 -6.10
C ARG A 29 8.74 -20.65 -6.17
N ALA A 30 8.15 -21.74 -5.69
CA ALA A 30 6.70 -21.92 -5.64
C ALA A 30 6.03 -20.85 -4.77
N LEU A 31 6.62 -20.53 -3.61
CA LEU A 31 6.13 -19.47 -2.73
C LEU A 31 6.30 -18.10 -3.39
N GLY A 32 7.43 -17.83 -4.04
CA GLY A 32 7.64 -16.59 -4.79
C GLY A 32 6.57 -16.39 -5.88
N LEU A 33 6.25 -17.44 -6.64
CA LEU A 33 5.19 -17.41 -7.64
C LEU A 33 3.82 -17.18 -7.02
N LEU A 34 3.52 -17.86 -5.91
CA LEU A 34 2.26 -17.69 -5.18
C LEU A 34 2.11 -16.25 -4.69
N LEU A 35 3.15 -15.66 -4.08
CA LEU A 35 3.11 -14.27 -3.63
C LEU A 35 3.00 -13.27 -4.77
N LEU A 36 3.65 -13.56 -5.91
CA LEU A 36 3.48 -12.77 -7.12
C LEU A 36 2.02 -12.82 -7.59
N ILE A 37 1.38 -13.99 -7.64
CA ILE A 37 -0.03 -14.11 -8.04
C ILE A 37 -0.94 -13.36 -7.06
N VAL A 38 -0.70 -13.50 -5.76
CA VAL A 38 -1.50 -12.82 -4.72
C VAL A 38 -1.36 -11.30 -4.81
N SER A 39 -0.19 -10.77 -5.16
CA SER A 39 -0.02 -9.32 -5.30
C SER A 39 -0.89 -8.72 -6.42
N PHE A 40 -1.27 -9.53 -7.42
CA PHE A 40 -2.18 -9.12 -8.49
C PHE A 40 -3.68 -9.11 -8.11
N PHE A 41 -4.04 -9.48 -6.87
CA PHE A 41 -5.43 -9.29 -6.38
C PHE A 41 -5.87 -7.82 -6.50
N LYS A 42 -4.91 -6.89 -6.34
CA LYS A 42 -5.03 -5.53 -6.87
C LYS A 42 -4.05 -5.39 -8.04
N PRO A 43 -4.52 -5.36 -9.30
CA PRO A 43 -3.65 -5.39 -10.48
C PRO A 43 -2.55 -4.32 -10.46
N TYR A 44 -2.88 -3.11 -10.01
CA TYR A 44 -1.92 -2.01 -9.89
C TYR A 44 -0.84 -2.25 -8.84
N ALA A 45 -1.19 -2.86 -7.70
CA ALA A 45 -0.22 -3.19 -6.65
C ALA A 45 0.74 -4.29 -7.12
N GLY A 46 0.22 -5.34 -7.77
CA GLY A 46 1.05 -6.39 -8.36
C GLY A 46 1.97 -5.87 -9.46
N PHE A 47 1.46 -4.99 -10.34
CA PHE A 47 2.26 -4.38 -11.39
C PHE A 47 3.35 -3.45 -10.83
N ALA A 48 3.03 -2.58 -9.87
CA ALA A 48 4.03 -1.72 -9.21
C ALA A 48 5.08 -2.55 -8.45
N GLY A 49 4.67 -3.63 -7.78
CA GLY A 49 5.57 -4.61 -7.17
C GLY A 49 6.52 -5.25 -8.17
N LEU A 50 6.01 -5.73 -9.31
CA LEU A 50 6.81 -6.32 -10.37
C LEU A 50 7.81 -5.32 -10.98
N VAL A 51 7.34 -4.11 -11.31
CA VAL A 51 8.19 -3.02 -11.83
C VAL A 51 9.29 -2.66 -10.84
N SER A 52 8.97 -2.58 -9.55
CA SER A 52 9.97 -2.28 -8.50
C SER A 52 11.04 -3.38 -8.38
N ALA A 53 10.67 -4.66 -8.51
CA ALA A 53 11.65 -5.76 -8.58
C ALA A 53 12.58 -5.61 -9.78
N ILE A 54 12.03 -5.31 -10.97
CA ILE A 54 12.80 -5.14 -12.20
C ILE A 54 13.80 -3.97 -12.06
N ILE A 55 13.33 -2.83 -11.57
CA ILE A 55 14.17 -1.66 -11.34
C ILE A 55 15.27 -2.00 -10.34
N ALA A 56 14.93 -2.64 -9.23
CA ALA A 56 15.90 -2.99 -8.20
C ALA A 56 16.98 -3.93 -8.75
N ILE A 57 16.63 -5.00 -9.45
CA ILE A 57 17.59 -5.93 -10.07
C ILE A 57 18.51 -5.20 -11.05
N GLY A 58 17.95 -4.28 -11.86
CA GLY A 58 18.74 -3.44 -12.77
C GLY A 58 19.74 -2.54 -12.04
N VAL A 59 19.29 -1.83 -11.00
CA VAL A 59 20.14 -0.97 -10.16
C VAL A 59 21.23 -1.77 -9.46
N ILE A 60 20.89 -2.93 -8.90
CA ILE A 60 21.83 -3.82 -8.21
C ILE A 60 22.91 -4.33 -9.18
N SER A 61 22.49 -4.72 -10.38
CA SER A 61 23.39 -5.19 -11.44
C SER A 61 24.36 -4.09 -11.88
N PHE A 62 23.87 -2.85 -12.00
CA PHE A 62 24.70 -1.68 -12.31
C PHE A 62 25.66 -1.32 -11.18
N ALA A 63 25.21 -1.44 -9.91
CA ALA A 63 26.01 -1.14 -8.73
C ALA A 63 27.11 -2.17 -8.42
N GLY A 64 27.20 -3.27 -9.19
CA GLY A 64 28.25 -4.28 -9.04
C GLY A 64 28.19 -5.04 -7.71
N LEU A 65 27.01 -5.14 -7.08
CA LEU A 65 26.83 -5.87 -5.82
C LEU A 65 27.06 -7.39 -6.01
N GLN A 66 27.44 -8.09 -4.94
CA GLN A 66 27.79 -9.51 -4.98
C GLN A 66 26.67 -10.37 -5.61
N ARG A 67 26.97 -10.98 -6.75
CA ARG A 67 26.02 -11.77 -7.56
C ARG A 67 25.28 -12.87 -6.78
N SER A 68 25.93 -13.49 -5.79
CA SER A 68 25.32 -14.52 -4.94
C SER A 68 24.16 -13.99 -4.09
N SER A 69 24.27 -12.76 -3.58
CA SER A 69 23.24 -12.09 -2.79
C SER A 69 22.14 -11.49 -3.68
N VAL A 70 22.48 -11.06 -4.90
CA VAL A 70 21.51 -10.66 -5.92
C VAL A 70 20.61 -11.83 -6.29
N HIS A 71 21.19 -13.00 -6.55
CA HIS A 71 20.43 -14.17 -6.97
C HIS A 71 19.46 -14.67 -5.91
N LYS A 72 19.76 -14.43 -4.62
CA LYS A 72 18.87 -14.72 -3.49
C LYS A 72 17.78 -13.68 -3.26
N GLY A 73 17.75 -12.58 -4.01
CA GLY A 73 16.77 -11.51 -3.86
C GLY A 73 16.98 -10.60 -2.63
N LEU A 74 18.14 -10.69 -1.96
CA LEU A 74 18.36 -10.02 -0.67
C LEU A 74 18.35 -8.49 -0.75
N TYR A 75 18.74 -7.91 -1.87
CA TYR A 75 18.77 -6.45 -2.05
C TYR A 75 17.52 -5.87 -2.72
N SER A 76 16.65 -6.72 -3.28
CA SER A 76 15.50 -6.32 -4.10
C SER A 76 14.15 -6.47 -3.40
N TYR A 77 14.02 -7.33 -2.39
CA TYR A 77 12.71 -7.57 -1.75
C TYR A 77 12.14 -6.36 -1.01
N ASN A 78 13.02 -5.53 -0.42
CA ASN A 78 12.60 -4.26 0.19
C ASN A 78 11.97 -3.33 -0.85
N ALA A 79 12.52 -3.29 -2.08
CA ALA A 79 11.94 -2.53 -3.18
C ALA A 79 10.57 -3.10 -3.62
N VAL A 80 10.42 -4.43 -3.65
CA VAL A 80 9.12 -5.08 -3.94
C VAL A 80 8.05 -4.64 -2.94
N LEU A 81 8.37 -4.58 -1.65
CA LEU A 81 7.45 -4.09 -0.62
C LEU A 81 7.05 -2.62 -0.85
N ILE A 82 8.00 -1.77 -1.25
CA ILE A 82 7.70 -0.37 -1.61
C ILE A 82 6.72 -0.33 -2.78
N GLY A 83 6.97 -1.10 -3.84
CA GLY A 83 6.10 -1.15 -5.01
C GLY A 83 4.68 -1.62 -4.69
N ILE A 84 4.56 -2.73 -3.96
CA ILE A 84 3.25 -3.26 -3.53
C ILE A 84 2.53 -2.25 -2.62
N GLY A 85 3.24 -1.67 -1.65
CA GLY A 85 2.68 -0.68 -0.74
C GLY A 85 2.19 0.56 -1.49
N MET A 86 3.05 1.16 -2.32
CA MET A 86 2.69 2.34 -3.09
C MET A 86 1.52 2.07 -4.03
N GLY A 87 1.55 0.97 -4.79
CA GLY A 87 0.47 0.60 -5.71
C GLY A 87 -0.83 0.18 -5.01
N THR A 88 -0.81 -0.03 -3.69
CA THR A 88 -2.01 -0.28 -2.88
C THR A 88 -2.65 1.02 -2.39
N PHE A 89 -1.84 2.01 -1.99
CA PHE A 89 -2.32 3.22 -1.32
C PHE A 89 -2.49 4.42 -2.23
N TYR A 90 -1.77 4.51 -3.35
CA TYR A 90 -1.76 5.67 -4.23
C TYR A 90 -2.32 5.34 -5.61
N ASN A 91 -2.91 6.33 -6.28
CA ASN A 91 -3.36 6.16 -7.65
C ASN A 91 -2.18 6.19 -8.63
N PRO A 92 -2.22 5.36 -9.68
CA PRO A 92 -1.18 5.36 -10.70
C PRO A 92 -1.21 6.66 -11.51
N GLY A 93 -0.06 7.29 -11.66
CA GLY A 93 0.15 8.53 -12.41
C GLY A 93 1.63 8.71 -12.75
N THR A 94 1.96 9.74 -13.52
CA THR A 94 3.37 10.01 -13.89
C THR A 94 4.23 10.31 -12.67
N ALA A 95 3.74 11.17 -11.77
CA ALA A 95 4.39 11.49 -10.51
C ALA A 95 4.59 10.25 -9.62
N PHE A 96 3.61 9.33 -9.60
CA PHE A 96 3.71 8.07 -8.87
C PHE A 96 4.88 7.21 -9.37
N TRP A 97 5.00 7.01 -10.69
CA TRP A 97 6.06 6.16 -11.25
C TRP A 97 7.45 6.76 -11.04
N LEU A 98 7.56 8.09 -11.14
CA LEU A 98 8.79 8.80 -10.82
C LEU A 98 9.16 8.60 -9.34
N LEU A 99 8.22 8.86 -8.42
CA LEU A 99 8.47 8.69 -6.98
C LEU A 99 8.81 7.23 -6.63
N LEU A 100 8.13 6.26 -7.26
CA LEU A 100 8.42 4.84 -7.09
C LEU A 100 9.87 4.53 -7.50
N PHE A 101 10.32 5.03 -8.66
CA PHE A 101 11.69 4.83 -9.11
C PHE A 101 12.71 5.39 -8.11
N LEU A 102 12.50 6.62 -7.63
CA LEU A 102 13.37 7.24 -6.62
C LEU A 102 13.38 6.45 -5.30
N ALA A 103 12.21 6.02 -4.83
CA ALA A 103 12.07 5.25 -3.60
C ALA A 103 12.75 3.88 -3.70
N VAL A 104 12.63 3.19 -4.84
CA VAL A 104 13.32 1.92 -5.11
C VAL A 104 14.83 2.12 -5.12
N LEU A 105 15.32 3.15 -5.82
CA LEU A 105 16.75 3.46 -5.86
C LEU A 105 17.32 3.71 -4.45
N PHE A 106 16.62 4.55 -3.67
CA PHE A 106 17.01 4.85 -2.30
C PHE A 106 16.99 3.59 -1.40
N SER A 107 15.99 2.72 -1.56
CA SER A 107 15.89 1.47 -0.80
C SER A 107 17.01 0.48 -1.09
N VAL A 108 17.42 0.35 -2.36
CA VAL A 108 18.54 -0.52 -2.74
C VAL A 108 19.85 0.00 -2.14
N ILE A 109 20.09 1.32 -2.20
CA ILE A 109 21.26 1.96 -1.60
C ILE A 109 21.28 1.70 -0.08
N MET A 110 20.16 1.95 0.59
CA MET A 110 20.02 1.70 2.02
C MET A 110 20.26 0.22 2.36
N SER A 111 19.68 -0.70 1.60
CA SER A 111 19.89 -2.15 1.79
C SER A 111 21.38 -2.51 1.64
N GLY A 112 22.09 -1.91 0.69
CA GLY A 112 23.53 -2.07 0.51
C GLY A 112 24.34 -1.56 1.70
N VAL A 113 24.02 -0.36 2.22
CA VAL A 113 24.69 0.24 3.38
C VAL A 113 24.45 -0.58 4.64
N LEU A 114 23.18 -0.91 4.94
CA LEU A 114 22.84 -1.72 6.11
C LEU A 114 23.47 -3.11 6.04
N ALA A 115 23.52 -3.73 4.86
CA ALA A 115 24.19 -5.01 4.68
C ALA A 115 25.67 -4.94 5.06
N ARG A 116 26.39 -3.88 4.69
CA ARG A 116 27.81 -3.70 5.06
C ARG A 116 28.01 -3.52 6.57
N ILE A 117 27.05 -2.92 7.27
CA ILE A 117 27.15 -2.63 8.72
C ILE A 117 26.71 -3.83 9.57
N LEU A 118 25.66 -4.53 9.17
CA LEU A 118 24.97 -5.55 9.98
C LEU A 118 25.42 -6.98 9.67
N LEU A 119 25.71 -7.31 8.40
CA LEU A 119 26.12 -8.67 8.04
C LEU A 119 27.42 -9.12 8.73
N PRO A 120 28.47 -8.28 8.87
CA PRO A 120 29.67 -8.67 9.63
C PRO A 120 29.39 -8.94 11.12
N LYS A 121 28.29 -8.41 11.65
CA LYS A 121 27.83 -8.62 13.03
C LYS A 121 26.86 -9.79 13.16
N GLY A 122 26.62 -10.55 12.07
CA GLY A 122 25.69 -11.68 12.04
C GLY A 122 24.21 -11.29 12.06
N LEU A 123 23.89 -10.01 11.87
CA LEU A 123 22.51 -9.50 11.94
C LEU A 123 21.93 -9.28 10.53
N PRO A 124 20.72 -9.78 10.23
CA PRO A 124 20.01 -9.41 9.02
C PRO A 124 19.45 -7.98 9.15
N PHE A 125 19.33 -7.27 8.02
CA PHE A 125 18.76 -5.91 8.01
C PHE A 125 17.23 -5.87 7.86
N LEU A 126 16.59 -7.03 7.65
CA LEU A 126 15.14 -7.20 7.46
C LEU A 126 14.53 -6.06 6.60
N THR A 127 13.33 -5.60 6.98
CA THR A 127 12.54 -4.60 6.26
C THR A 127 12.86 -3.17 6.70
N ILE A 128 13.98 -2.92 7.40
CA ILE A 128 14.38 -1.57 7.83
C ILE A 128 14.47 -0.61 6.64
N PRO A 129 15.10 -0.98 5.50
CA PRO A 129 15.14 -0.11 4.33
C PRO A 129 13.74 0.22 3.81
N PHE A 130 12.84 -0.77 3.72
CA PHE A 130 11.45 -0.54 3.32
C PHE A 130 10.76 0.48 4.23
N VAL A 131 10.79 0.29 5.56
CA VAL A 131 10.07 1.14 6.51
C VAL A 131 10.52 2.60 6.41
N ILE A 132 11.84 2.84 6.39
CA ILE A 132 12.40 4.19 6.28
C ILE A 132 12.00 4.84 4.96
N CYS A 133 12.13 4.12 3.85
CA CYS A 133 11.74 4.63 2.53
C CYS A 133 10.24 4.94 2.47
N PHE A 134 9.41 4.06 3.02
CA PHE A 134 7.97 4.21 2.97
C PHE A 134 7.47 5.39 3.79
N TRP A 135 8.08 5.65 4.96
CA TRP A 135 7.82 6.87 5.72
C TRP A 135 8.21 8.13 4.95
N LEU A 136 9.35 8.13 4.27
CA LEU A 136 9.73 9.25 3.41
C LEU A 136 8.73 9.46 2.28
N VAL A 137 8.28 8.39 1.61
CA VAL A 137 7.23 8.45 0.58
C VAL A 137 5.96 9.08 1.14
N ILE A 138 5.53 8.67 2.34
CA ILE A 138 4.34 9.25 2.99
C ILE A 138 4.55 10.75 3.25
N LEU A 139 5.68 11.15 3.83
CA LEU A 139 5.98 12.56 4.11
C LEU A 139 5.99 13.40 2.83
N VAL A 140 6.65 12.92 1.78
CA VAL A 140 6.69 13.57 0.47
C VAL A 140 5.27 13.67 -0.10
N SER A 141 4.50 12.58 -0.08
CA SER A 141 3.14 12.57 -0.67
C SER A 141 2.18 13.58 -0.04
N ARG A 142 2.43 14.04 1.19
CA ARG A 142 1.60 15.07 1.84
C ARG A 142 1.79 16.46 1.25
N GLU A 143 2.98 16.74 0.71
CA GLU A 143 3.32 18.04 0.12
C GLU A 143 3.04 18.08 -1.38
N PHE A 144 3.05 16.92 -2.06
CA PHE A 144 2.83 16.82 -3.50
C PHE A 144 1.34 16.63 -3.84
N THR A 145 0.71 17.67 -4.37
CA THR A 145 -0.68 17.64 -4.86
C THR A 145 -0.90 16.73 -6.07
N ALA A 146 0.17 16.26 -6.71
CA ALA A 146 0.10 15.39 -7.89
C ALA A 146 -0.05 13.90 -7.56
N ILE A 147 0.01 13.51 -6.28
CA ILE A 147 -0.09 12.10 -5.84
C ILE A 147 -1.31 11.96 -4.94
N ASP A 148 -2.40 11.45 -5.51
CA ASP A 148 -3.63 11.20 -4.78
C ASP A 148 -3.68 9.80 -4.16
N PHE A 149 -4.28 9.70 -2.98
CA PHE A 149 -4.60 8.42 -2.35
C PHE A 149 -5.70 7.69 -3.12
N SER A 150 -5.58 6.37 -3.24
CA SER A 150 -6.59 5.54 -3.89
C SER A 150 -7.83 5.41 -3.01
N THR A 151 -8.92 6.04 -3.43
CA THR A 151 -10.22 6.02 -2.75
C THR A 151 -10.86 4.62 -2.70
N ARG A 152 -10.40 3.66 -3.51
CA ARG A 152 -10.86 2.25 -3.44
C ARG A 152 -10.65 1.61 -2.08
N ASN A 153 -9.65 2.04 -1.30
CA ASN A 153 -9.46 1.49 0.05
C ASN A 153 -10.62 1.84 1.01
N ILE A 154 -11.40 2.88 0.71
CA ILE A 154 -12.54 3.33 1.53
C ILE A 154 -13.83 2.58 1.13
N TYR A 155 -13.94 2.13 -0.12
CA TYR A 155 -15.11 1.39 -0.65
C TYR A 155 -14.89 -0.12 -0.76
N TRP A 156 -13.82 -0.66 -0.16
CA TRP A 156 -13.53 -2.09 -0.16
C TRP A 156 -14.74 -2.92 0.30
N LEU A 157 -15.51 -2.40 1.27
CA LEU A 157 -16.74 -3.04 1.74
C LEU A 157 -17.73 -3.16 0.58
N ASN A 158 -17.98 -2.08 -0.17
CA ASN A 158 -18.91 -2.10 -1.31
C ASN A 158 -18.45 -3.03 -2.44
N GLU A 159 -17.14 -3.12 -2.73
CA GLU A 159 -16.61 -4.11 -3.69
C GLU A 159 -16.77 -5.54 -3.15
N MET A 160 -16.53 -5.78 -1.85
CA MET A 160 -16.80 -7.08 -1.23
C MET A 160 -18.27 -7.46 -1.21
N TYR A 161 -19.17 -6.50 -1.00
CA TYR A 161 -20.61 -6.68 -1.12
C TYR A 161 -21.05 -7.01 -2.55
N ALA A 162 -20.30 -6.55 -3.55
CA ALA A 162 -20.57 -6.82 -4.96
C ALA A 162 -19.98 -8.16 -5.44
N ILE A 163 -18.89 -8.63 -4.81
CA ILE A 163 -18.17 -9.87 -5.17
C ILE A 163 -18.63 -11.05 -4.30
N GLY A 164 -18.88 -10.82 -3.02
CA GLY A 164 -19.36 -11.79 -2.05
C GLY A 164 -20.85 -11.63 -1.85
N ASP A 165 -21.60 -12.71 -2.10
CA ASP A 165 -23.03 -12.77 -1.78
C ASP A 165 -23.28 -12.41 -0.31
N LYS A 166 -24.53 -12.03 0.00
CA LYS A 166 -25.01 -11.51 1.29
C LYS A 166 -24.49 -12.30 2.50
N ASP A 167 -24.24 -13.59 2.34
CA ASP A 167 -23.75 -14.49 3.39
C ASP A 167 -22.33 -14.17 3.87
N LEU A 168 -21.40 -13.84 2.97
CA LEU A 168 -20.02 -13.52 3.36
C LEU A 168 -19.98 -12.20 4.15
N VAL A 169 -20.79 -11.25 3.72
CA VAL A 169 -20.98 -9.97 4.39
C VAL A 169 -21.64 -10.16 5.75
N ASN A 170 -22.72 -10.94 5.81
CA ASN A 170 -23.43 -11.24 7.06
C ASN A 170 -22.52 -11.98 8.04
N PHE A 171 -21.66 -12.88 7.56
CA PHE A 171 -20.63 -13.52 8.36
C PHE A 171 -19.59 -12.53 8.88
N MET A 172 -19.11 -11.60 8.05
CA MET A 172 -18.17 -10.56 8.48
C MET A 172 -18.81 -9.58 9.48
N MET A 173 -20.08 -9.22 9.28
CA MET A 173 -20.85 -8.45 10.25
C MET A 173 -21.05 -9.22 11.55
N PHE A 174 -21.38 -10.50 11.48
CA PHE A 174 -21.48 -11.39 12.62
C PHE A 174 -20.16 -11.42 13.40
N LEU A 175 -19.01 -11.59 12.73
CA LEU A 175 -17.69 -11.54 13.37
C LEU A 175 -17.40 -10.18 14.04
N LYS A 176 -17.87 -9.07 13.48
CA LYS A 176 -17.77 -7.74 14.12
C LYS A 176 -18.71 -7.56 15.31
N THR A 177 -19.90 -8.17 15.25
CA THR A 177 -20.91 -8.14 16.32
C THR A 177 -20.59 -9.13 17.44
N CYS A 178 -19.81 -10.17 17.16
CA CYS A 178 -19.21 -11.02 18.18
C CYS A 178 -18.39 -10.14 19.12
N ARG A 179 -18.75 -10.21 20.40
CA ARG A 179 -18.21 -9.41 21.49
C ARG A 179 -16.73 -9.76 21.69
N CYS A 180 -15.84 -9.11 20.95
CA CYS A 180 -14.40 -9.27 21.15
C CYS A 180 -14.07 -8.88 22.60
N PRO A 181 -13.30 -9.72 23.32
CA PRO A 181 -12.80 -9.38 24.64
C PRO A 181 -12.14 -7.98 24.61
N HIS A 182 -12.46 -7.16 25.60
CA HIS A 182 -12.10 -5.72 25.67
C HIS A 182 -10.60 -5.44 25.40
N TRP A 183 -9.70 -6.39 25.66
CA TRP A 183 -8.26 -6.24 25.44
C TRP A 183 -7.83 -6.06 23.97
N TYR A 184 -8.65 -6.45 22.98
CA TYR A 184 -8.33 -6.30 21.55
C TYR A 184 -8.54 -4.88 21.00
N LEU A 185 -9.40 -4.06 21.63
CA LEU A 185 -9.74 -2.70 21.15
C LEU A 185 -8.65 -1.65 21.43
N ARG A 186 -7.54 -2.03 22.06
CA ARG A 186 -6.43 -1.11 22.38
C ARG A 186 -5.36 -1.03 21.28
N PHE A 187 -5.41 -1.91 20.28
CA PHE A 187 -4.39 -2.01 19.21
C PHE A 187 -4.90 -1.73 17.80
N GLN A 188 -6.22 -1.64 17.59
CA GLN A 188 -6.78 -1.31 16.28
C GLN A 188 -7.13 0.18 16.26
N VAL A 189 -6.60 0.88 15.24
CA VAL A 189 -6.70 2.31 14.86
C VAL A 189 -5.90 3.34 15.66
N PRO A 190 -4.82 3.93 15.09
CA PRO A 190 -4.38 5.25 15.53
C PRO A 190 -5.53 6.23 15.32
N GLN A 191 -5.78 7.02 16.35
CA GLN A 191 -6.95 7.87 16.62
C GLN A 191 -7.16 9.05 15.64
N PHE A 192 -6.55 9.01 14.45
CA PHE A 192 -6.51 10.14 13.52
C PHE A 192 -7.76 10.29 12.64
N PHE A 193 -8.72 9.37 12.72
CA PHE A 193 -9.92 9.41 11.88
C PHE A 193 -11.18 9.03 12.67
N ILE A 194 -11.44 9.75 13.77
CA ILE A 194 -12.79 9.83 14.35
C ILE A 194 -13.21 11.29 14.32
N LEU A 195 -14.01 11.65 13.31
CA LEU A 195 -14.90 12.81 13.40
C LEU A 195 -15.78 12.62 14.65
N PRO A 196 -15.99 13.65 15.49
CA PRO A 196 -16.86 13.52 16.64
C PRO A 196 -18.30 13.46 16.14
N GLY A 197 -18.89 12.28 16.19
CA GLY A 197 -20.27 12.05 15.78
C GLY A 197 -20.89 10.91 16.58
N LYS A 198 -20.87 11.00 17.91
CA LYS A 198 -21.73 10.16 18.75
C LYS A 198 -23.17 10.68 18.62
N CYS A 199 -23.96 10.05 17.75
CA CYS A 199 -25.42 10.10 17.88
C CYS A 199 -25.86 8.83 18.61
N THR A 200 -26.13 8.96 19.90
CA THR A 200 -26.79 7.91 20.69
C THR A 200 -28.08 8.50 21.28
N GLY A 201 -29.19 8.14 20.63
CA GLY A 201 -30.54 7.93 21.21
C GLY A 201 -31.31 9.13 21.77
N ARG A 202 -32.47 9.43 21.17
CA ARG A 202 -33.82 9.32 21.81
C ARG A 202 -34.89 9.71 20.77
N ASN A 203 -36.03 9.02 20.83
CA ASN A 203 -37.21 9.10 19.94
C ASN A 203 -37.53 10.50 19.37
N ASP A 204 -37.83 10.56 18.06
CA ASP A 204 -39.12 11.03 17.51
C ASP A 204 -39.00 11.46 16.03
N HIS A 205 -40.01 11.08 15.26
CA HIS A 205 -40.38 11.52 13.90
C HIS A 205 -39.46 11.18 12.70
N ILE A 206 -40.00 10.31 11.85
CA ILE A 206 -39.56 10.03 10.48
C ILE A 206 -39.72 11.31 9.64
N HIS A 207 -38.64 12.08 9.48
CA HIS A 207 -38.51 12.98 8.35
C HIS A 207 -37.60 12.32 7.32
N ARG A 208 -38.21 11.88 6.20
CA ARG A 208 -37.49 11.44 5.00
C ARG A 208 -36.67 12.62 4.50
N THR A 209 -35.35 12.56 4.65
CA THR A 209 -34.46 13.42 3.86
C THR A 209 -34.41 12.86 2.43
N PRO A 210 -34.57 13.69 1.38
CA PRO A 210 -34.55 13.20 0.01
C PRO A 210 -33.15 12.76 -0.38
N VAL A 211 -33.07 11.60 -1.04
CA VAL A 211 -31.87 11.10 -1.73
C VAL A 211 -31.47 12.10 -2.83
N PRO A 212 -30.19 12.52 -2.94
CA PRO A 212 -29.78 13.41 -4.03
C PRO A 212 -29.81 12.65 -5.36
N GLN A 213 -30.60 13.14 -6.32
CA GLN A 213 -30.69 12.62 -7.69
C GLN A 213 -29.50 13.11 -8.55
N PRO A 214 -29.02 12.34 -9.54
CA PRO A 214 -27.77 12.63 -10.23
C PRO A 214 -28.00 13.29 -11.61
N HIS A 215 -28.06 14.62 -11.71
CA HIS A 215 -28.01 15.38 -12.98
C HIS A 215 -27.54 16.83 -12.65
N ARG A 216 -26.66 17.59 -13.32
CA ARG A 216 -26.02 17.65 -14.66
C ARG A 216 -24.81 18.66 -14.58
N PRO A 217 -24.07 19.00 -15.66
CA PRO A 217 -22.64 19.39 -15.63
C PRO A 217 -22.30 20.89 -15.52
N TYR A 218 -21.03 21.15 -15.13
CA TYR A 218 -20.16 22.35 -15.23
C TYR A 218 -20.75 23.73 -15.58
N THR A 219 -20.52 24.71 -14.69
CA THR A 219 -20.19 26.11 -15.05
C THR A 219 -19.35 26.79 -13.95
N ALA A 220 -18.44 27.66 -14.40
CA ALA A 220 -17.40 28.39 -13.68
C ALA A 220 -17.89 29.41 -12.64
N GLY A 221 -16.99 29.82 -11.71
CA GLY A 221 -17.20 31.04 -10.92
C GLY A 221 -16.30 31.19 -9.70
N LEU A 222 -15.36 32.13 -9.78
CA LEU A 222 -14.49 32.66 -8.73
C LEU A 222 -15.17 32.97 -7.38
N GLY A 223 -14.40 32.74 -6.31
CA GLY A 223 -14.47 33.50 -5.05
C GLY A 223 -15.50 33.01 -4.03
N PHE A 224 -15.02 32.54 -2.87
CA PHE A 224 -15.41 33.00 -1.52
C PHE A 224 -14.90 32.00 -0.47
N TYR A 225 -13.69 32.27 0.03
CA TYR A 225 -13.20 31.75 1.31
C TYR A 225 -13.88 32.59 2.40
N SER A 226 -15.06 32.22 2.88
CA SER A 226 -15.71 32.93 4.01
C SER A 226 -16.84 32.10 4.66
N ARG A 227 -16.72 31.94 5.99
CA ARG A 227 -17.76 31.56 6.98
C ARG A 227 -18.17 30.09 7.05
N ILE A 228 -17.42 29.34 7.85
CA ILE A 228 -17.98 28.26 8.66
C ILE A 228 -18.78 28.93 9.80
N PRO A 229 -20.10 28.71 9.95
CA PRO A 229 -20.81 29.20 11.11
C PRO A 229 -20.44 28.36 12.34
N LEU A 230 -19.76 28.98 13.30
CA LEU A 230 -19.59 28.47 14.65
C LEU A 230 -20.99 28.41 15.31
N GLN A 231 -21.62 27.23 15.26
CA GLN A 231 -22.77 26.94 16.11
C GLN A 231 -22.28 26.91 17.57
N ARG A 232 -22.71 27.91 18.35
CA ARG A 232 -22.59 27.97 19.81
C ARG A 232 -23.09 26.66 20.41
N CYS A 233 -22.21 25.89 21.05
CA CYS A 233 -22.62 24.94 22.07
C CYS A 233 -23.23 25.74 23.23
N GLY A 234 -24.54 25.59 23.43
CA GLY A 234 -25.22 26.08 24.64
C GLY A 234 -24.59 25.46 25.89
N ALA A 235 -24.47 26.27 26.92
CA ALA A 235 -23.83 25.97 28.18
C ALA A 235 -24.40 24.72 28.88
N CYS A 236 -23.53 23.89 29.45
CA CYS A 236 -23.87 23.05 30.59
C CYS A 236 -23.64 23.86 31.86
N VAL A 237 -24.67 24.59 32.30
CA VAL A 237 -25.32 24.65 33.62
C VAL A 237 -26.55 25.54 33.43
#